data_AF-A0A939PH43-F1
#
_entry.id   AF-A0A939PH43-F1
#
_cell.length_a   1.000
_cell.length_b   1.000
_cell.length_c   1.000
_cell.angle_alpha   90.00
_cell.angle_beta   90.00
_cell.angle_gamma   90.00
#
_symmetry.space_group_name_H-M   'P 1'
#
loop_
_entity.id
_entity.type
_entity.pdbx_description
1 polymer ?
#
loop_
_entity_poly.entity_id
_entity_poly.type
_entity_poly.pdbx_seq_one_letter_code
_entity_poly.pdbx_strand_id
1 'polypeptide(L)'
;MGWSVALACASVGEPAEVFQPGLKPDPEAAASLAHGLYPAATLVETGDTVLDFALWPYEDELFVGVYDKALLLCDRRLFCLDDDARRIADTAAAALPGASCGVLVLHSVISGCWFRWYEAGALLRDVFVTAEDGVVVDQGTRLPAEEPFWKGIDGGTPDVPLPFDTEEFGLALAASCMFGRKIAERGEDGFLPMELPLRRFKLC
;
A
#
# COMPACT_ATOMS: atom_id res chain seq x y z
N MET A 1 6.95 -2.64 18.47
CA MET A 1 7.12 -1.44 17.65
C MET A 1 5.99 -1.50 16.65
N GLY A 2 5.10 -0.51 16.62
CA GLY A 2 3.99 -0.50 15.66
C GLY A 2 4.45 0.02 14.30
N TRP A 3 3.86 -0.50 13.24
CA TRP A 3 4.11 -0.09 11.86
C TRP A 3 3.42 1.24 11.56
N SER A 4 4.13 2.11 10.85
CA SER A 4 3.53 3.23 10.14
C SER A 4 3.81 3.04 8.66
N VAL A 5 2.75 2.87 7.88
CA VAL A 5 2.85 2.56 6.44
C VAL A 5 1.94 3.51 5.69
N ALA A 6 2.42 4.02 4.56
CA ALA A 6 1.60 4.71 3.57
C ALA A 6 2.08 4.28 2.19
N LEU A 7 1.47 3.21 1.66
CA LEU A 7 1.95 2.49 0.48
C LEU A 7 0.79 2.15 -0.47
N ALA A 8 0.94 2.46 -1.74
CA ALA A 8 0.21 1.83 -2.83
C ALA A 8 1.14 0.89 -3.60
N CYS A 9 0.66 -0.31 -3.91
CA CYS A 9 1.36 -1.32 -4.70
C CYS A 9 0.41 -1.78 -5.80
N ALA A 10 0.84 -1.76 -7.06
CA ALA A 10 0.11 -2.39 -8.15
C ALA A 10 0.98 -3.41 -8.86
N SER A 11 0.36 -4.49 -9.33
CA SER A 11 1.05 -5.52 -10.12
C SER A 11 0.14 -6.17 -11.16
N VAL A 12 0.71 -6.55 -12.30
CA VAL A 12 0.02 -7.30 -13.36
C VAL A 12 0.35 -8.78 -13.24
N GLY A 13 -0.65 -9.58 -12.88
CA GLY A 13 -0.52 -11.01 -12.62
C GLY A 13 -0.47 -11.33 -11.13
N GLU A 14 -0.08 -12.56 -10.80
CA GLU A 14 0.02 -13.02 -9.40
C GLU A 14 1.19 -12.32 -8.68
N PRO A 15 0.95 -11.60 -7.56
CA PRO A 15 2.00 -10.85 -6.87
C PRO A 15 3.25 -11.67 -6.50
N ALA A 16 3.07 -12.95 -6.13
CA ALA A 16 4.19 -13.85 -5.79
C ALA A 16 5.09 -14.19 -6.99
N GLU A 17 4.56 -14.13 -8.21
CA GLU A 17 5.29 -14.30 -9.46
C GLU A 17 5.94 -12.99 -9.93
N VAL A 18 5.30 -11.86 -9.62
CA VAL A 18 5.78 -10.53 -9.99
C VAL A 18 6.92 -10.08 -9.08
N PHE A 19 6.86 -10.29 -7.77
CA PHE A 19 7.86 -9.84 -6.80
C PHE A 19 8.87 -10.94 -6.47
N GLN A 20 9.93 -11.01 -7.26
CA GLN A 20 10.99 -12.03 -7.22
C GLN A 20 12.40 -11.43 -7.34
N PRO A 21 13.49 -12.18 -7.09
CA PRO A 21 14.84 -11.68 -7.33
C PRO A 21 15.03 -11.22 -8.78
N GLY A 22 15.69 -10.07 -8.97
CA GLY A 22 16.05 -9.57 -10.30
C GLY A 22 15.09 -8.56 -10.92
N LEU A 23 14.12 -8.03 -10.16
CA LEU A 23 13.31 -6.88 -10.59
C LEU A 23 14.25 -5.72 -10.97
N LYS A 24 14.00 -5.16 -12.15
CA LYS A 24 14.76 -4.02 -12.66
C LYS A 24 13.93 -2.76 -12.53
N PRO A 25 14.37 -1.78 -11.72
CA PRO A 25 13.68 -0.51 -11.65
C PRO A 25 13.76 0.21 -12.99
N ASP A 26 12.70 0.94 -13.33
CA ASP A 26 12.62 1.88 -14.45
C ASP A 26 12.54 3.32 -13.87
N PRO A 27 13.69 4.02 -13.75
CA PRO A 27 13.72 5.36 -13.19
C PRO A 27 12.96 6.40 -14.02
N GLU A 28 12.92 6.24 -15.36
CA GLU A 28 12.22 7.18 -16.24
C GLU A 28 10.70 7.06 -16.06
N ALA A 29 10.20 5.82 -15.98
CA ALA A 29 8.80 5.57 -15.68
C ALA A 29 8.42 6.04 -14.26
N ALA A 30 9.31 5.85 -13.27
CA ALA A 30 9.11 6.36 -11.91
C ALA A 30 9.00 7.89 -11.88
N ALA A 31 9.88 8.60 -12.59
CA ALA A 31 9.81 10.06 -12.71
C ALA A 31 8.53 10.52 -13.43
N SER A 32 8.15 9.84 -14.51
CA SER A 32 6.91 10.15 -15.23
C SER A 32 5.67 9.98 -14.34
N LEU A 33 5.62 8.92 -13.52
CA LEU A 33 4.52 8.70 -12.58
C LEU A 33 4.51 9.78 -11.48
N ALA A 34 5.67 10.14 -10.93
CA ALA A 34 5.79 11.20 -9.93
C ALA A 34 5.25 12.54 -10.47
N HIS A 35 5.68 12.94 -11.67
CA HIS A 35 5.20 14.17 -12.33
C HIS A 35 3.72 14.11 -12.73
N GLY A 36 3.20 12.93 -13.07
CA GLY A 36 1.78 12.73 -13.34
C GLY A 36 0.91 12.88 -12.08
N LEU A 37 1.41 12.45 -10.93
CA LEU A 37 0.71 12.55 -9.64
C LEU A 37 0.65 13.99 -9.12
N TYR A 38 1.72 14.76 -9.38
CA TYR A 38 1.87 16.15 -8.95
C TYR A 38 2.26 17.09 -10.11
N PRO A 39 1.37 17.32 -11.08
CA PRO A 39 1.69 18.08 -12.29
C PRO A 39 1.97 19.56 -12.02
N ALA A 40 1.48 20.10 -10.90
CA ALA A 40 1.66 21.50 -10.50
C ALA A 40 2.82 21.72 -9.53
N ALA A 41 3.41 20.65 -8.97
CA ALA A 41 4.49 20.77 -7.99
C ALA A 41 5.86 20.78 -8.67
N THR A 42 6.83 21.44 -8.05
CA THR A 42 8.23 21.28 -8.44
C THR A 42 8.78 20.03 -7.75
N LEU A 43 8.97 18.95 -8.51
CA LEU A 43 9.57 17.73 -8.02
C LEU A 43 11.08 17.74 -8.27
N VAL A 44 11.85 17.56 -7.20
CA VAL A 44 13.31 17.38 -7.29
C VAL A 44 13.63 15.94 -6.94
N GLU A 45 14.23 15.23 -7.88
CA GLU A 45 14.75 13.90 -7.63
C GLU A 45 16.00 13.97 -6.73
N THR A 46 16.00 13.21 -5.63
CA THR A 46 17.04 13.28 -4.60
C THR A 46 17.86 12.00 -4.46
N GLY A 47 17.52 10.95 -5.19
CA GLY A 47 18.31 9.72 -5.31
C GLY A 47 17.49 8.44 -5.17
N ASP A 48 18.20 7.32 -5.03
CA ASP A 48 17.64 6.00 -4.77
C ASP A 48 17.47 5.76 -3.26
N THR A 49 16.50 4.93 -2.92
CA THR A 49 16.30 4.34 -1.60
C THR A 49 15.77 2.92 -1.73
N VAL A 50 15.50 2.27 -0.60
CA VAL A 50 14.77 1.00 -0.53
C VAL A 50 13.42 1.18 0.17
N LEU A 51 12.52 0.22 -0.02
CA LEU A 51 11.16 0.26 0.52
C LEU A 51 11.14 0.43 2.04
N ASP A 52 12.06 -0.20 2.77
CA ASP A 52 12.19 -0.06 4.24
C ASP A 52 12.19 1.39 4.71
N PHE A 53 12.94 2.27 4.05
CA PHE A 53 12.99 3.70 4.37
C PHE A 53 11.82 4.50 3.79
N ALA A 54 11.14 3.97 2.77
CA ALA A 54 10.09 4.66 2.04
C ALA A 54 8.70 4.47 2.65
N LEU A 55 8.48 3.46 3.51
CA LEU A 55 7.14 3.14 4.04
C LEU A 55 6.50 4.28 4.84
N TRP A 56 7.31 5.16 5.43
CA TRP A 56 6.86 6.30 6.22
C TRP A 56 7.51 7.62 5.78
N PRO A 57 7.11 8.16 4.62
CA PRO A 57 7.68 9.38 4.07
C PRO A 57 7.42 10.61 4.96
N TYR A 58 8.29 11.61 4.86
CA TYR A 58 8.00 12.97 5.31
C TYR A 58 6.94 13.63 4.41
N GLU A 59 6.31 14.72 4.86
CA GLU A 59 5.20 15.38 4.15
C GLU A 59 5.60 15.94 2.76
N ASP A 60 6.87 16.32 2.61
CA ASP A 60 7.47 16.85 1.39
C ASP A 60 8.15 15.76 0.54
N GLU A 61 7.93 14.48 0.84
CA GLU A 61 8.55 13.36 0.14
C GLU A 61 7.54 12.48 -0.58
N LEU A 62 8.03 11.95 -1.69
CA LEU A 62 7.35 10.96 -2.51
C LEU A 62 8.37 9.89 -2.91
N PHE A 63 8.01 8.63 -2.74
CA PHE A 63 8.83 7.51 -3.21
C PHE A 63 8.09 6.73 -4.28
N VAL A 64 8.75 6.48 -5.40
CA VAL A 64 8.17 5.77 -6.54
C VAL A 64 9.13 4.69 -7.02
N GLY A 65 8.67 3.45 -7.06
CA GLY A 65 9.33 2.34 -7.73
C GLY A 65 8.48 1.87 -8.89
N VAL A 66 9.00 1.88 -10.12
CA VAL A 66 8.31 1.30 -11.28
C VAL A 66 9.18 0.19 -11.83
N TYR A 67 8.53 -0.90 -12.22
CA TYR A 67 9.12 -2.11 -12.79
C TYR A 67 8.24 -2.59 -13.95
N ASP A 68 8.72 -3.55 -14.74
CA ASP A 68 8.02 -4.07 -15.92
C ASP A 68 6.53 -4.41 -15.68
N LYS A 69 6.22 -5.04 -14.54
CA LYS A 69 4.85 -5.48 -14.18
C LYS A 69 4.38 -4.99 -12.82
N ALA A 70 5.07 -4.02 -12.22
CA ALA A 70 4.73 -3.55 -10.89
C ALA A 70 5.03 -2.07 -10.70
N LEU A 71 4.30 -1.45 -9.79
CA LEU A 71 4.66 -0.15 -9.24
C LEU A 71 4.46 -0.14 -7.73
N LEU A 72 5.27 0.68 -7.07
CA LEU A 72 5.20 1.02 -5.66
C LEU A 72 5.18 2.54 -5.54
N LEU A 73 4.33 3.04 -4.67
CA LEU A 73 4.19 4.45 -4.39
C LEU A 73 4.05 4.63 -2.88
N CYS A 74 4.98 5.36 -2.26
CA CYS A 74 4.83 5.76 -0.86
C CYS A 74 4.65 7.27 -0.76
N ASP A 75 3.52 7.69 -0.19
CA ASP A 75 3.16 9.09 -0.04
C ASP A 75 2.46 9.34 1.29
N ARG A 76 2.94 10.32 2.05
CA ARG A 76 2.44 10.63 3.39
C ARG A 76 0.98 11.08 3.37
N ARG A 77 0.52 11.66 2.26
CA ARG A 77 -0.85 12.17 2.11
C ARG A 77 -1.91 11.07 2.11
N LEU A 78 -1.54 9.82 1.79
CA LEU A 78 -2.44 8.67 1.94
C LEU A 78 -2.97 8.54 3.38
N PHE A 79 -2.20 9.03 4.36
CA PHE A 79 -2.54 9.00 5.77
C PHE A 79 -3.66 9.95 6.18
N CYS A 80 -3.92 10.99 5.38
CA CYS A 80 -4.96 11.97 5.70
C CYS A 80 -6.38 11.38 5.52
N LEU A 81 -6.51 10.28 4.77
CA LEU A 81 -7.77 9.58 4.49
C LEU A 81 -8.86 10.50 3.91
N ASP A 82 -8.45 11.61 3.29
CA ASP A 82 -9.30 12.62 2.68
C ASP A 82 -9.44 12.40 1.15
N ASP A 83 -10.02 13.37 0.46
CA ASP A 83 -10.21 13.28 -0.99
C ASP A 83 -8.87 13.28 -1.75
N ASP A 84 -7.82 13.89 -1.21
CA ASP A 84 -6.48 13.83 -1.79
C ASP A 84 -5.85 12.44 -1.63
N ALA A 85 -6.00 11.81 -0.46
CA ALA A 85 -5.58 10.43 -0.25
C ALA A 85 -6.27 9.48 -1.25
N ARG A 86 -7.58 9.64 -1.46
CA ARG A 86 -8.36 8.86 -2.43
C ARG A 86 -7.91 9.12 -3.87
N ARG A 87 -7.67 10.37 -4.24
CA ARG A 87 -7.16 10.73 -5.56
C ARG A 87 -5.80 10.08 -5.83
N ILE A 88 -4.90 10.07 -4.84
CA ILE A 88 -3.58 9.41 -4.96
C ILE A 88 -3.76 7.90 -5.14
N ALA A 89 -4.61 7.27 -4.33
CA ALA A 89 -4.94 5.84 -4.44
C ALA A 89 -5.50 5.48 -5.83
N ASP A 90 -6.48 6.24 -6.32
CA ASP A 90 -7.11 6.03 -7.62
C ASP A 90 -6.11 6.26 -8.77
N THR A 91 -5.20 7.24 -8.64
CA THR A 91 -4.14 7.49 -9.62
C THR A 91 -3.15 6.32 -9.66
N ALA A 92 -2.74 5.79 -8.51
CA ALA A 92 -1.87 4.61 -8.45
C ALA A 92 -2.53 3.37 -9.07
N ALA A 93 -3.82 3.16 -8.81
CA ALA A 93 -4.60 2.07 -9.38
C ALA A 93 -4.76 2.16 -10.91
N ALA A 94 -4.81 3.39 -11.45
CA ALA A 94 -4.89 3.63 -12.89
C ALA A 94 -3.53 3.65 -13.61
N ALA A 95 -2.42 3.76 -12.87
CA ALA A 95 -1.09 3.95 -13.44
C ALA A 95 -0.54 2.71 -14.16
N LEU A 96 -1.02 1.51 -13.82
CA LEU A 96 -0.65 0.25 -14.47
C LEU A 96 -1.89 -0.45 -15.04
N PRO A 97 -2.17 -0.31 -16.35
CA PRO A 97 -3.37 -0.88 -16.95
C PRO A 97 -3.49 -2.40 -16.76
N GLY A 98 -4.67 -2.85 -16.32
CA GLY A 98 -4.95 -4.27 -16.07
C GLY A 98 -4.30 -4.84 -14.82
N ALA A 99 -3.63 -4.01 -14.00
CA ALA A 99 -3.09 -4.41 -12.71
C ALA A 99 -4.18 -4.52 -11.65
N SER A 100 -3.87 -5.31 -10.62
CA SER A 100 -4.51 -5.17 -9.33
C SER A 100 -3.68 -4.23 -8.47
N CYS A 101 -4.33 -3.38 -7.67
CA CYS A 101 -3.67 -2.40 -6.82
C CYS A 101 -4.22 -2.44 -5.39
N GLY A 102 -3.31 -2.58 -4.43
CA GLY A 102 -3.60 -2.42 -3.00
C GLY A 102 -3.04 -1.12 -2.47
N VAL A 103 -3.81 -0.40 -1.68
CA VAL A 103 -3.35 0.75 -0.90
C VAL A 103 -3.46 0.38 0.56
N LEU A 104 -2.34 0.38 1.27
CA LEU A 104 -2.25 0.08 2.69
C LEU A 104 -1.77 1.32 3.44
N VAL A 105 -2.53 1.71 4.45
CA VAL A 105 -2.11 2.67 5.46
C VAL A 105 -2.22 2.04 6.84
N LEU A 106 -1.10 2.00 7.56
CA LEU A 106 -1.04 1.58 8.97
C LEU A 106 -0.71 2.79 9.84
N HIS A 107 -1.48 2.99 10.90
CA HIS A 107 -1.35 4.10 11.83
C HIS A 107 -1.03 3.59 13.24
N SER A 108 0.24 3.59 13.62
CA SER A 108 0.70 3.11 14.93
C SER A 108 0.11 3.87 16.13
N VAL A 109 -0.13 5.19 16.04
CA VAL A 109 -0.67 5.98 17.19
C VAL A 109 -2.12 5.63 17.52
N ILE A 110 -3.02 5.54 16.52
CA ILE A 110 -4.44 5.21 16.74
C ILE A 110 -4.74 3.71 16.56
N SER A 111 -3.70 2.91 16.30
CA SER A 111 -3.82 1.50 15.90
C SER A 111 -4.87 1.33 14.80
N GLY A 112 -4.68 2.05 13.70
CA GLY A 112 -5.59 2.08 12.55
C GLY A 112 -5.02 1.34 11.34
N CYS A 113 -5.91 0.72 10.56
CA CYS A 113 -5.59 0.15 9.26
C CYS A 113 -6.62 0.60 8.23
N TRP A 114 -6.17 1.32 7.21
CA TRP A 114 -6.96 1.60 6.01
C TRP A 114 -6.40 0.79 4.84
N PHE A 115 -7.27 0.03 4.18
CA PHE A 115 -6.92 -0.76 3.03
C PHE A 115 -7.93 -0.57 1.89
N ARG A 116 -7.41 -0.33 0.70
CA ARG A 116 -8.21 -0.29 -0.54
C ARG A 116 -7.68 -1.29 -1.55
N TRP A 117 -8.59 -1.96 -2.24
CA TRP A 117 -8.28 -2.90 -3.30
C TRP A 117 -8.95 -2.49 -4.60
N TYR A 118 -8.17 -2.53 -5.67
CA TYR A 118 -8.59 -2.23 -7.02
C TYR A 118 -8.22 -3.37 -7.95
N GLU A 119 -9.07 -3.63 -8.94
CA GLU A 119 -8.76 -4.51 -10.07
C GLU A 119 -9.08 -3.78 -11.36
N ALA A 120 -8.09 -3.74 -12.27
CA ALA A 120 -8.20 -3.02 -13.55
C ALA A 120 -8.69 -1.56 -13.39
N GLY A 121 -8.26 -0.89 -12.31
CA GLY A 121 -8.63 0.48 -11.98
C GLY A 121 -10.00 0.67 -11.31
N ALA A 122 -10.79 -0.40 -11.12
CA ALA A 122 -12.06 -0.34 -10.41
C ALA A 122 -11.88 -0.68 -8.92
N LEU A 123 -12.39 0.18 -8.03
CA LEU A 123 -12.40 -0.06 -6.59
C LEU A 123 -13.34 -1.22 -6.23
N LEU A 124 -12.80 -2.27 -5.62
CA LEU A 124 -13.56 -3.46 -5.19
C LEU A 124 -13.71 -3.58 -3.68
N ARG A 125 -12.78 -3.00 -2.92
CA ARG A 125 -12.77 -3.04 -1.45
C ARG A 125 -12.27 -1.71 -0.90
N ASP A 126 -12.97 -1.17 0.09
CA ASP A 126 -12.50 -0.08 0.94
C ASP A 126 -12.83 -0.43 2.39
N VAL A 127 -11.80 -0.55 3.23
CA VAL A 127 -11.94 -0.89 4.64
C VAL A 127 -11.08 0.00 5.49
N PHE A 128 -11.66 0.56 6.54
CA PHE A 128 -10.95 1.33 7.56
C PHE A 128 -11.38 0.87 8.94
N VAL A 129 -10.42 0.40 9.73
CA VAL A 129 -10.62 -0.08 11.09
C VAL A 129 -9.67 0.63 12.05
N THR A 130 -10.12 0.95 13.25
CA THR A 130 -9.29 1.55 14.31
C THR A 130 -9.57 0.87 15.65
N ALA A 131 -8.58 0.83 16.54
CA ALA A 131 -8.78 0.24 17.86
C ALA A 131 -9.81 1.02 18.72
N GLU A 132 -9.97 2.32 18.47
CA GLU A 132 -10.87 3.20 19.23
C GLU A 132 -12.31 3.15 18.72
N ASP A 133 -12.51 3.20 17.40
CA ASP A 133 -13.83 3.33 16.77
C ASP A 133 -14.35 2.03 16.14
N GLY A 134 -13.54 0.96 16.13
CA GLY A 134 -13.95 -0.32 15.55
C GLY A 134 -13.92 -0.27 14.03
N VAL A 135 -15.03 -0.65 13.39
CA VAL A 135 -15.16 -0.64 11.93
C VAL A 135 -15.71 0.71 11.46
N VAL A 136 -14.84 1.55 10.90
CA VAL A 136 -15.21 2.89 10.42
C VAL A 136 -15.72 2.85 8.98
N VAL A 137 -15.08 2.05 8.13
CA VAL A 137 -15.48 1.81 6.74
C VAL A 137 -15.43 0.31 6.46
N ASP A 138 -16.51 -0.25 5.91
CA ASP A 138 -16.57 -1.62 5.40
C ASP A 138 -17.41 -1.62 4.11
N GLN A 139 -16.76 -1.39 2.96
CA GLN A 139 -17.41 -1.30 1.66
C GLN A 139 -16.77 -2.27 0.64
N GLY A 140 -17.60 -2.82 -0.24
CA GLY A 140 -17.16 -3.75 -1.27
C GLY A 140 -17.12 -5.21 -0.81
N THR A 141 -16.60 -6.08 -1.68
CA THR A 141 -16.55 -7.53 -1.39
C THR A 141 -15.31 -7.84 -0.57
N ARG A 142 -15.49 -8.43 0.63
CA ARG A 142 -14.39 -8.85 1.51
C ARG A 142 -13.47 -9.83 0.79
N LEU A 143 -12.17 -9.61 0.93
CA LEU A 143 -11.12 -10.47 0.37
C LEU A 143 -10.96 -11.74 1.22
N PRO A 144 -10.53 -12.88 0.62
CA PRO A 144 -10.34 -14.12 1.37
C PRO A 144 -9.39 -13.98 2.57
N ALA A 145 -8.36 -13.15 2.45
CA ALA A 145 -7.41 -12.88 3.53
C ALA A 145 -8.05 -12.20 4.75
N GLU A 146 -9.20 -11.56 4.60
CA GLU A 146 -9.91 -10.92 5.71
C GLU A 146 -10.77 -11.90 6.53
N GLU A 147 -11.13 -13.06 5.98
CA GLU A 147 -12.06 -14.01 6.60
C GLU A 147 -11.71 -14.37 8.06
N PRO A 148 -10.44 -14.64 8.43
CA PRO A 148 -10.10 -14.99 9.81
C PRO A 148 -10.43 -13.88 10.82
N PHE A 149 -10.30 -12.62 10.41
CA PHE A 149 -10.48 -11.45 11.26
C PHE A 149 -11.96 -11.13 11.48
N TRP A 150 -12.78 -11.31 10.43
CA TRP A 150 -14.21 -11.02 10.51
C TRP A 150 -15.01 -12.07 11.29
N LYS A 151 -14.50 -13.30 11.47
CA LYS A 151 -15.21 -14.38 12.19
C LYS A 151 -15.77 -13.99 13.55
N GLY A 152 -15.01 -13.20 14.32
CA GLY A 152 -15.45 -12.73 15.63
C GLY A 152 -16.63 -11.78 15.53
N ILE A 153 -16.53 -10.78 14.65
CA ILE A 153 -17.56 -9.75 14.43
C ILE A 153 -18.81 -10.35 13.81
N ASP A 154 -18.66 -11.19 12.77
CA ASP A 154 -19.76 -11.91 12.13
C ASP A 154 -20.45 -12.90 13.09
N GLY A 155 -19.72 -13.38 14.10
CA GLY A 155 -20.22 -14.19 15.21
C GLY A 155 -20.91 -13.40 16.33
N GLY A 156 -21.04 -12.07 16.19
CA GLY A 156 -21.73 -11.19 17.14
C GLY A 156 -20.82 -10.57 18.21
N THR A 157 -19.50 -10.68 18.08
CA THR A 157 -18.57 -9.93 18.95
C THR A 157 -18.67 -8.44 18.60
N PRO A 158 -18.74 -7.53 19.59
CA PRO A 158 -18.63 -6.10 19.32
C PRO A 158 -17.36 -5.78 18.55
N ASP A 159 -17.42 -4.77 17.69
CA ASP A 159 -16.27 -4.25 16.96
C ASP A 159 -15.45 -3.23 17.77
N VAL A 160 -15.96 -2.80 18.93
CA VAL A 160 -15.23 -1.96 19.91
C VAL A 160 -15.17 -2.66 21.28
N PRO A 161 -13.96 -3.01 21.77
CA PRO A 161 -12.68 -2.97 21.05
C PRO A 161 -12.65 -4.00 19.91
N LEU A 162 -11.81 -3.77 18.89
CA LEU A 162 -11.66 -4.72 17.79
C LEU A 162 -11.20 -6.09 18.31
N PRO A 163 -11.78 -7.20 17.84
CA PRO A 163 -11.40 -8.54 18.27
C PRO A 163 -10.10 -9.05 17.63
N PHE A 164 -9.40 -8.21 16.88
CA PHE A 164 -8.15 -8.50 16.22
C PHE A 164 -7.23 -7.27 16.19
N ASP A 165 -5.95 -7.52 15.95
CA ASP A 165 -4.93 -6.48 15.81
C ASP A 165 -4.98 -5.87 14.39
N THR A 166 -5.03 -4.53 14.31
CA THR A 166 -5.17 -3.82 13.04
C THR A 166 -3.91 -3.87 12.18
N GLU A 167 -2.74 -3.98 12.80
CA GLU A 167 -1.47 -4.16 12.09
C GLU A 167 -1.41 -5.57 11.49
N GLU A 168 -1.77 -6.61 12.25
CA GLU A 168 -1.86 -7.98 11.75
C GLU A 168 -2.84 -8.08 10.55
N PHE A 169 -4.00 -7.43 10.67
CA PHE A 169 -5.00 -7.35 9.58
C PHE A 169 -4.40 -6.74 8.30
N GLY A 170 -3.78 -5.56 8.39
CA GLY A 170 -3.21 -4.89 7.24
C GLY A 170 -2.02 -5.62 6.62
N LEU A 171 -1.15 -6.21 7.45
CA LEU A 171 -0.02 -7.01 6.98
C LEU A 171 -0.45 -8.31 6.30
N ALA A 172 -1.53 -8.95 6.78
CA ALA A 172 -2.12 -10.11 6.11
C ALA A 172 -2.67 -9.76 4.72
N LEU A 173 -3.34 -8.63 4.58
CA LEU A 173 -3.84 -8.14 3.29
C LEU A 173 -2.70 -7.78 2.34
N ALA A 174 -1.67 -7.08 2.80
CA ALA A 174 -0.49 -6.80 1.98
C ALA A 174 0.22 -8.09 1.54
N ALA A 175 0.33 -9.07 2.44
CA ALA A 175 0.95 -10.35 2.10
C ALA A 175 0.16 -11.11 1.04
N SER A 176 -1.17 -11.16 1.14
CA SER A 176 -2.00 -11.90 0.20
C SER A 176 -2.20 -11.17 -1.14
N CYS A 177 -2.42 -9.86 -1.11
CA CYS A 177 -2.93 -9.11 -2.27
C CYS A 177 -1.86 -8.23 -2.93
N MET A 178 -0.88 -7.72 -2.17
CA MET A 178 0.10 -6.76 -2.72
C MET A 178 1.41 -7.41 -3.12
N PHE A 179 1.96 -8.32 -2.30
CA PHE A 179 3.30 -8.89 -2.53
C PHE A 179 3.30 -10.42 -2.74
N GLY A 180 2.21 -11.10 -2.40
CA GLY A 180 2.15 -12.57 -2.43
C GLY A 180 3.03 -13.25 -1.37
N ARG A 181 3.58 -12.46 -0.44
CA ARG A 181 4.45 -12.85 0.67
C ARG A 181 4.49 -11.72 1.70
N LYS A 182 4.92 -12.01 2.92
CA LYS A 182 5.04 -10.98 3.96
C LYS A 182 6.11 -9.95 3.58
N ILE A 183 5.78 -8.67 3.78
CA ILE A 183 6.64 -7.55 3.38
C ILE A 183 8.01 -7.58 4.07
N ALA A 184 8.04 -7.95 5.36
CA ALA A 184 9.23 -7.93 6.21
C ALA A 184 10.00 -9.27 6.27
N GLU A 185 9.56 -10.29 5.52
CA GLU A 185 10.15 -11.62 5.59
C GLU A 185 10.92 -11.91 4.30
N ARG A 186 12.17 -12.38 4.44
CA ARG A 186 12.96 -12.81 3.28
C ARG A 186 12.52 -14.20 2.86
N GLY A 187 12.18 -14.36 1.58
CA GLY A 187 11.86 -15.65 1.00
C GLY A 187 13.07 -16.58 0.88
N GLU A 188 12.82 -17.86 0.62
CA GLU A 188 13.87 -18.86 0.35
C GLU A 188 14.68 -18.54 -0.91
N ASP A 189 14.07 -17.80 -1.84
CA ASP A 189 14.69 -17.23 -3.04
C ASP A 189 15.63 -16.04 -2.75
N GLY A 190 15.74 -15.64 -1.47
CA GLY A 190 16.52 -14.51 -1.02
C GLY A 190 15.86 -13.15 -1.26
N PHE A 191 14.64 -13.10 -1.78
CA PHE A 191 13.91 -11.85 -2.04
C PHE A 191 13.27 -11.30 -0.76
N LEU A 192 13.47 -10.02 -0.50
CA LEU A 192 12.86 -9.29 0.60
C LEU A 192 12.16 -8.05 0.03
N PRO A 193 10.82 -7.93 0.10
CA PRO A 193 10.11 -6.76 -0.41
C PRO A 193 10.63 -5.43 0.14
N MET A 194 11.06 -5.38 1.41
CA MET A 194 11.65 -4.18 2.03
C MET A 194 12.93 -3.67 1.33
N GLU A 195 13.62 -4.49 0.54
CA GLU A 195 14.82 -4.09 -0.21
C GLU A 195 14.52 -3.61 -1.63
N LEU A 196 13.24 -3.57 -2.03
CA LEU A 196 12.86 -3.10 -3.36
C LEU A 196 13.33 -1.65 -3.57
N PRO A 197 14.02 -1.34 -4.68
CA PRO A 197 14.57 -0.01 -4.90
C PRO A 197 13.48 0.97 -5.37
N LEU A 198 13.44 2.16 -4.78
CA LEU A 198 12.55 3.27 -5.17
C LEU A 198 13.36 4.54 -5.43
N ARG A 199 12.80 5.43 -6.26
CA ARG A 199 13.28 6.80 -6.45
C ARG A 199 12.61 7.73 -5.47
N ARG A 200 13.40 8.60 -4.84
CA ARG A 200 12.92 9.63 -3.91
C ARG A 200 12.79 10.97 -4.63
N PHE A 201 11.61 11.56 -4.54
CA PHE A 201 11.30 12.89 -5.01
C PHE A 201 10.93 13.78 -3.83
N LYS A 202 11.40 15.03 -3.86
CA LYS A 202 11.03 16.07 -2.89
C LYS A 202 10.11 17.08 -3.55
N LEU A 203 8.98 17.34 -2.92
CA LEU A 203 8.03 18.38 -3.32
C LEU A 203 8.53 19.73 -2.79
N CYS A 204 8.69 20.71 -3.70
CA CYS A 204 9.15 22.07 -3.40
C CYS A 204 8.04 23.10 -3.66
#